data_AF-Q9NCR3-F1
#
_entry.id   AF-Q9NCR3-F1
#
_cell.length_a   1.000
_cell.length_b   1.000
_cell.length_c   1.000
_cell.angle_alpha   90.00
_cell.angle_beta   90.00
_cell.angle_gamma   90.00
#
_symmetry.space_group_name_H-M   'P 1'
#
loop_
_entity.id
_entity.type
_entity.pdbx_description
1 polymer ?
#
loop_
_entity_poly.entity_id
_entity_poly.type
_entity_poly.pdbx_seq_one_letter_code
_entity_poly.pdbx_strand_id
1 'polypeptide(L)'
;QSSLLVISVVLMFVCHECYGQCTGGSDCSSCTVSCTNCQNCPNARVACTGSTNCINALTCTDSHDCHNAETCTRSTNCYKAKTCTDSTGCP
;
A
#
# COMPACT_ATOMS: atom_id res chain seq x y z
N GLN A 1 21.25 29.53 17.91
CA GLN A 1 20.35 28.59 17.20
C GLN A 1 21.19 27.58 16.44
N SER A 2 20.63 26.43 16.03
CA SER A 2 21.16 25.60 14.92
C SER A 2 21.99 24.35 15.22
N SER A 3 21.65 23.54 16.22
CA SER A 3 22.06 22.12 16.17
C SER A 3 20.94 21.14 16.54
N LEU A 4 20.10 21.46 17.53
CA LEU A 4 18.93 20.63 17.85
C LEU A 4 17.80 20.72 16.81
N LEU A 5 17.52 21.91 16.28
CA LEU A 5 16.44 22.11 15.30
C LEU A 5 16.67 21.37 13.99
N VAL A 6 17.93 21.28 13.52
CA VAL A 6 18.26 20.53 12.31
C VAL A 6 18.14 19.02 12.51
N ILE A 7 18.49 18.49 13.69
CA ILE A 7 18.32 17.06 14.01
C ILE A 7 16.82 16.72 14.16
N SER A 8 16.02 17.57 14.82
CA SER A 8 14.57 17.36 14.98
C SER A 8 13.81 17.46 13.65
N VAL A 9 14.20 18.37 12.75
CA VAL A 9 13.58 18.47 11.41
C VAL A 9 13.93 17.23 10.58
N VAL A 10 15.20 16.80 10.58
CA VAL A 10 15.60 15.59 9.83
C VAL A 10 14.92 14.33 10.39
N LEU A 11 14.78 14.20 11.72
CA LEU A 11 14.09 13.07 12.34
C LEU A 11 12.57 13.06 12.06
N MET A 12 11.93 14.23 11.93
CA MET A 12 10.53 14.35 11.50
C MET A 12 10.33 14.05 10.01
N PHE A 13 11.28 14.42 9.14
CA PHE A 13 11.24 14.12 7.71
C PHE A 13 11.35 12.61 7.46
N VAL A 14 12.20 11.89 8.20
CA VAL A 14 12.34 10.42 8.07
C VAL A 14 11.05 9.68 8.44
N CYS A 15 10.28 10.13 9.43
CA CYS A 15 9.00 9.50 9.80
C CYS A 15 7.86 9.74 8.80
N HIS A 16 7.84 10.85 8.05
CA HIS A 16 6.82 11.06 7.00
C HIS A 16 6.96 10.04 5.87
N GLU A 17 8.18 9.56 5.63
CA GLU A 17 8.50 8.58 4.57
C GLU A 17 8.46 7.14 5.08
N CYS A 18 8.63 6.90 6.40
CA CYS A 18 8.43 5.57 7.01
C CYS A 18 6.97 5.09 7.02
N TYR A 19 5.98 5.99 7.13
CA TYR A 19 4.56 5.61 7.01
C TYR A 19 4.08 5.53 5.55
N GLY A 20 4.93 5.91 4.60
CA GLY A 20 4.64 5.75 3.19
C GLY A 20 4.68 4.29 2.80
N GLN A 21 5.71 3.55 3.21
CA GLN A 21 5.95 2.19 2.76
C GLN A 21 6.07 1.23 3.93
N CYS A 22 5.31 0.13 3.91
CA CYS A 22 5.35 -0.90 4.93
C CYS A 22 5.64 -2.26 4.33
N THR A 23 6.43 -3.06 5.06
CA THR A 23 6.81 -4.41 4.65
C THR A 23 6.69 -5.37 5.82
N GLY A 24 5.91 -6.44 5.66
CA GLY A 24 5.76 -7.48 6.68
C GLY A 24 4.84 -7.07 7.83
N GLY A 25 4.20 -8.07 8.43
CA GLY A 25 3.37 -7.90 9.62
C GLY A 25 1.90 -8.26 9.41
N SER A 26 1.16 -8.29 10.51
CA SER A 26 -0.28 -8.56 10.49
C SER A 26 -1.11 -7.30 10.26
N ASP A 27 -0.62 -6.13 10.68
CA ASP A 27 -1.32 -4.86 10.54
C ASP A 27 -0.41 -3.74 10.01
N CYS A 28 -0.72 -3.28 8.80
CA CYS A 28 -0.07 -2.17 8.12
C CYS A 28 -1.05 -1.05 7.83
N SER A 29 -2.06 -0.87 8.68
CA SER A 29 -3.02 0.23 8.56
C SER A 29 -2.38 1.62 8.61
N SER A 30 -1.17 1.76 9.17
CA SER A 30 -0.41 3.01 9.14
C SER A 30 0.24 3.29 7.78
N CYS A 31 0.28 2.32 6.87
CA CYS A 31 0.84 2.44 5.54
C CYS A 31 -0.08 3.24 4.61
N THR A 32 0.44 4.31 4.01
CA THR A 32 -0.37 5.21 3.18
C THR A 32 -0.01 5.21 1.69
N VAL A 33 1.22 4.81 1.32
CA VAL A 33 1.69 4.79 -0.07
C VAL A 33 1.73 3.36 -0.61
N SER A 34 2.61 2.49 -0.09
CA SER A 34 2.81 1.14 -0.63
C SER A 34 2.95 0.07 0.45
N CYS A 35 2.21 -1.04 0.33
CA CYS A 35 2.19 -2.11 1.32
C CYS A 35 2.65 -3.45 0.73
N THR A 36 3.66 -4.07 1.36
CA THR A 36 4.30 -5.29 0.86
C THR A 36 4.24 -6.41 1.90
N ASN A 37 3.83 -7.62 1.50
CA ASN A 37 3.82 -8.81 2.37
C ASN A 37 3.12 -8.57 3.73
N CYS A 38 1.96 -7.91 3.73
CA CYS A 38 1.25 -7.61 4.96
C CYS A 38 -0.23 -7.97 4.86
N GLN A 39 -0.79 -8.43 5.98
CA GLN A 39 -2.15 -8.99 6.00
C GLN A 39 -3.26 -7.93 6.03
N ASN A 40 -2.94 -6.69 6.36
CA ASN A 40 -3.94 -5.64 6.49
C ASN A 40 -3.39 -4.30 6.00
N CYS A 41 -3.70 -3.96 4.74
CA CYS A 41 -3.21 -2.75 4.07
C CYS A 41 -4.33 -1.81 3.60
N PRO A 42 -5.30 -1.43 4.46
CA PRO A 42 -6.47 -0.68 4.02
C PRO A 42 -6.11 0.71 3.49
N ASN A 43 -5.04 1.31 3.97
CA ASN A 43 -4.69 2.71 3.67
C ASN A 43 -3.65 2.88 2.57
N ALA A 44 -3.11 1.79 2.01
CA ALA A 44 -2.15 1.85 0.91
C ALA A 44 -2.84 2.39 -0.36
N ARG A 45 -2.38 3.53 -0.88
CA ARG A 45 -3.03 4.19 -2.04
C ARG A 45 -2.38 3.88 -3.37
N VAL A 46 -1.08 3.65 -3.40
CA VAL A 46 -0.35 3.51 -4.66
C VAL A 46 -0.25 2.04 -5.05
N ALA A 47 0.34 1.22 -4.18
CA ALA A 47 0.63 -0.17 -4.51
C ALA A 47 0.39 -1.12 -3.34
N CYS A 48 -0.11 -2.30 -3.65
CA CYS A 48 -0.17 -3.45 -2.75
C CYS A 48 0.51 -4.64 -3.43
N THR A 49 1.47 -5.26 -2.76
CA THR A 49 2.22 -6.40 -3.29
C THR A 49 2.28 -7.55 -2.28
N GLY A 50 1.78 -8.73 -2.63
CA GLY A 50 1.80 -9.88 -1.71
C GLY A 50 0.97 -9.66 -0.44
N SER A 51 -0.05 -8.80 -0.50
CA SER A 51 -0.74 -8.28 0.69
C SER A 51 -2.25 -8.52 0.66
N THR A 52 -2.92 -8.31 1.79
CA THR A 52 -4.38 -8.50 1.95
C THR A 52 -5.05 -7.22 2.45
N ASN A 53 -6.37 -7.13 2.29
CA ASN A 53 -7.16 -5.93 2.60
C ASN A 53 -6.67 -4.66 1.87
N CYS A 54 -6.31 -4.78 0.58
CA CYS A 54 -5.74 -3.71 -0.24
C CYS A 54 -6.82 -2.78 -0.85
N ILE A 55 -7.81 -2.40 -0.04
CA ILE A 55 -9.05 -1.76 -0.51
C ILE A 55 -8.80 -0.53 -1.38
N ASN A 56 -7.83 0.32 -0.99
CA ASN A 56 -7.60 1.64 -1.56
C ASN A 56 -6.43 1.71 -2.55
N ALA A 57 -5.74 0.60 -2.82
CA ALA A 57 -4.58 0.60 -3.68
C ALA A 57 -4.98 0.78 -5.14
N LEU A 58 -4.26 1.64 -5.88
CA LEU A 58 -4.45 1.81 -7.33
C LEU A 58 -3.88 0.63 -8.13
N THR A 59 -2.79 0.05 -7.64
CA THR A 59 -2.14 -1.12 -8.25
C THR A 59 -2.07 -2.26 -7.25
N CYS A 60 -2.53 -3.44 -7.66
CA CYS A 60 -2.41 -4.66 -6.91
C CYS A 60 -1.61 -5.72 -7.68
N THR A 61 -0.66 -6.33 -6.98
CA THR A 61 0.13 -7.46 -7.48
C THR A 61 0.14 -8.57 -6.45
N ASP A 62 -0.22 -9.80 -6.83
CA ASP A 62 -0.26 -10.95 -5.91
C ASP A 62 -1.02 -10.66 -4.61
N SER A 63 -2.12 -9.91 -4.69
CA SER A 63 -2.81 -9.34 -3.53
C SER A 63 -4.31 -9.64 -3.52
N HIS A 64 -4.94 -9.44 -2.36
CA HIS A 64 -6.36 -9.68 -2.16
C HIS A 64 -7.11 -8.42 -1.71
N ASP A 65 -8.42 -8.40 -2.00
CA ASP A 65 -9.33 -7.29 -1.65
C ASP A 65 -8.96 -5.96 -2.34
N CYS A 66 -8.72 -6.02 -3.64
CA CYS A 66 -8.26 -4.91 -4.47
C CYS A 66 -9.41 -4.09 -5.08
N HIS A 67 -10.36 -3.70 -4.24
CA HIS A 67 -11.66 -3.14 -4.69
C HIS A 67 -11.54 -1.90 -5.57
N ASN A 68 -10.59 -1.00 -5.25
CA ASN A 68 -10.40 0.25 -5.98
C ASN A 68 -9.20 0.23 -6.94
N ALA A 69 -8.56 -0.93 -7.14
CA ALA A 69 -7.42 -1.02 -8.04
C ALA A 69 -7.83 -0.74 -9.48
N GLU A 70 -7.06 0.12 -10.16
CA GLU A 70 -7.16 0.32 -11.59
C GLU A 70 -6.34 -0.74 -12.35
N THR A 71 -5.27 -1.24 -11.74
CA THR A 71 -4.43 -2.30 -12.29
C THR A 71 -4.35 -3.46 -11.32
N CYS A 72 -4.73 -4.65 -11.78
CA CYS A 72 -4.62 -5.89 -11.05
C CYS A 72 -3.79 -6.91 -11.81
N THR A 73 -2.79 -7.48 -11.13
CA THR A 73 -1.99 -8.60 -11.61
C THR A 73 -2.01 -9.72 -10.57
N ARG A 74 -2.43 -10.93 -10.95
CA ARG A 74 -2.52 -12.10 -10.06
C ARG A 74 -3.24 -11.79 -8.73
N SER A 75 -4.28 -10.97 -8.79
CA SER A 75 -4.95 -10.43 -7.60
C SER A 75 -6.45 -10.76 -7.61
N THR A 76 -7.14 -10.50 -6.49
CA THR A 76 -8.57 -10.82 -6.35
C THR A 76 -9.39 -9.61 -5.91
N ASN A 77 -10.70 -9.65 -6.16
CA ASN A 77 -11.66 -8.58 -5.81
C ASN A 77 -11.38 -7.24 -6.52
N CYS A 78 -10.98 -7.31 -7.79
CA CYS A 78 -10.54 -6.19 -8.63
C CYS A 78 -11.67 -5.40 -9.31
N TYR A 79 -12.69 -5.01 -8.56
CA TYR A 79 -13.99 -4.56 -9.11
C TYR A 79 -13.93 -3.32 -10.00
N LYS A 80 -12.86 -2.52 -9.91
CA LYS A 80 -12.67 -1.28 -10.69
C LYS A 80 -11.47 -1.34 -11.66
N ALA A 81 -10.90 -2.51 -11.87
CA ALA A 81 -9.70 -2.65 -12.68
C ALA A 81 -9.95 -2.33 -14.16
N LYS A 82 -9.16 -1.40 -14.70
CA LYS A 82 -9.05 -1.14 -16.15
C LYS A 82 -8.09 -2.11 -16.81
N THR A 83 -7.10 -2.59 -16.06
CA THR A 83 -6.14 -3.59 -16.49
C THR A 83 -6.20 -4.77 -15.53
N CYS A 84 -6.52 -5.94 -16.06
CA CYS A 84 -6.72 -7.16 -15.29
C CYS A 84 -5.95 -8.31 -15.94
N THR A 85 -4.89 -8.76 -15.27
CA THR A 85 -4.02 -9.85 -15.73
C THR A 85 -4.03 -10.95 -14.69
N ASP A 86 -4.42 -12.17 -15.08
CA ASP A 86 -4.47 -13.36 -14.20
C ASP A 86 -5.20 -13.10 -12.87
N SER A 87 -6.18 -12.20 -12.87
CA SER A 87 -6.86 -11.70 -11.67
C SER A 87 -8.35 -12.05 -11.70
N THR A 88 -8.99 -12.02 -10.54
CA THR A 88 -10.43 -12.32 -10.39
C THR A 88 -11.21 -11.14 -9.83
N GLY A 89 -12.52 -11.13 -10.11
CA GLY A 89 -13.40 -10.03 -9.71
C GLY A 89 -13.18 -8.75 -10.52
N CYS A 90 -12.65 -8.85 -11.74
CA CYS A 90 -12.59 -7.73 -12.66
C CYS A 90 -13.97 -7.48 -13.30
N PRO A 91 -14.27 -6.23 -13.71
CA PRO A 91 -15.47 -5.92 -14.48
C PRO A 91 -15.48 -6.57 -15.87
#